data_AF-A0A2I0KUN9-F1
#
_entry.id   AF-A0A2I0KUN9-F1
#
_cell.length_a   1.000
_cell.length_b   1.000
_cell.length_c   1.000
_cell.angle_alpha   90.00
_cell.angle_beta   90.00
_cell.angle_gamma   90.00
#
_symmetry.space_group_name_H-M   'P 1'
#
loop_
_entity.id
_entity.type
_entity.pdbx_description
1 polymer ?
#
loop_
_entity_poly.entity_id
_entity_poly.type
_entity_poly.pdbx_seq_one_letter_code
_entity_poly.pdbx_strand_id
1 'polypeptide(L)'
;MEKLKMPSDAQLMQIAIDDLNNSSVSVEDRQRALQELLILVEPIDNANDLNKIGGLAVVIRELNHPEPEIRKLSAWVIGKASQNNPLVQKQVLEFGALSSFVEEAIKALYAVSALIRNNFRGQQMFYAEAGDLMIQDILTNSSIDIRLRRKAVFLVGDLAECQLEAKDETELPFFSNSLFLKSLVDLMASPDLDLQEKALLAVKSLLLLKTTEARVFKEFCGLDVALDRMRQQLQGLMAEEFQRDYAVDVESLRSEVELIFHRKLGKVTHVPT
;
A
#
# COMPACT_ATOMS: atom_id res chain seq x y z
N MET A 1 -3.43 -58.57 12.40
CA MET A 1 -3.80 -57.22 12.90
C MET A 1 -2.74 -56.25 12.40
N GLU A 2 -3.02 -55.55 11.31
CA GLU A 2 -2.20 -54.40 10.91
C GLU A 2 -2.28 -53.37 12.03
N LYS A 3 -1.12 -52.99 12.59
CA LYS A 3 -1.06 -51.84 13.49
C LYS A 3 -1.36 -50.62 12.62
N LEU A 4 -2.49 -49.96 12.84
CA LEU A 4 -2.72 -48.62 12.30
C LEU A 4 -1.55 -47.74 12.76
N LYS A 5 -0.62 -47.46 11.85
CA LYS A 5 0.50 -46.56 12.08
C LYS A 5 -0.08 -45.15 12.00
N MET A 6 0.02 -44.39 13.09
CA MET A 6 -0.37 -42.98 13.05
C MET A 6 0.49 -42.25 12.00
N PRO A 7 -0.13 -41.48 11.10
CA PRO A 7 0.61 -40.72 10.10
C PRO A 7 1.50 -39.67 10.79
N SER A 8 2.68 -39.43 10.22
CA SER A 8 3.53 -38.32 10.69
C SER A 8 2.99 -36.97 10.23
N ASP A 9 3.43 -35.89 10.87
CA ASP A 9 3.08 -34.53 10.46
C ASP A 9 3.41 -34.26 8.99
N ALA A 10 4.54 -34.76 8.50
CA ALA A 10 4.90 -34.65 7.09
C ALA A 10 3.91 -35.36 6.16
N GLN A 11 3.37 -36.52 6.58
CA GLN A 11 2.34 -37.22 5.81
C GLN A 11 1.01 -36.47 5.86
N LEU A 12 0.64 -35.92 7.01
CA LEU A 12 -0.57 -35.10 7.16
C LEU A 12 -0.49 -33.81 6.35
N MET A 13 0.67 -33.13 6.34
CA MET A 13 0.91 -31.96 5.50
C MET A 13 0.77 -32.32 4.02
N GLN A 14 1.33 -33.45 3.58
CA GLN A 14 1.20 -33.90 2.20
C GLN A 14 -0.26 -34.16 1.81
N ILE A 15 -1.04 -34.82 2.69
CA ILE A 15 -2.47 -35.06 2.45
C ILE A 15 -3.22 -33.73 2.26
N ALA A 16 -3.02 -32.76 3.16
CA ALA A 16 -3.66 -31.46 3.05
C ALA A 16 -3.24 -30.72 1.76
N ILE A 17 -1.96 -30.80 1.36
CA ILE A 17 -1.47 -30.22 0.10
C ILE A 17 -2.11 -30.90 -1.13
N ASP A 18 -2.27 -32.22 -1.09
CA ASP A 18 -2.90 -32.99 -2.16
C ASP A 18 -4.38 -32.59 -2.31
N ASP A 19 -5.09 -32.38 -1.20
CA ASP A 19 -6.45 -31.87 -1.18
C ASP A 19 -6.54 -30.46 -1.77
N LEU A 20 -5.60 -29.56 -1.45
CA LEU A 20 -5.55 -28.21 -2.05
C LEU A 20 -5.27 -28.25 -3.56
N ASN A 21 -4.52 -29.24 -4.05
CA ASN A 21 -4.29 -29.43 -5.48
C ASN A 21 -5.44 -30.12 -6.22
N ASN A 22 -6.36 -30.75 -5.50
CA ASN A 22 -7.53 -31.37 -6.09
C ASN A 22 -8.61 -30.32 -6.42
N SER A 23 -8.79 -30.03 -7.71
CA SER A 23 -9.81 -29.07 -8.19
C SER A 23 -11.26 -29.51 -7.93
N SER A 24 -11.48 -30.80 -7.63
CA SER A 24 -12.80 -31.37 -7.38
C SER A 24 -13.20 -31.34 -5.90
N VAL A 25 -12.31 -30.89 -5.02
CA VAL A 25 -12.56 -30.81 -3.58
C VAL A 25 -13.59 -29.72 -3.26
N SER A 26 -14.44 -29.96 -2.27
CA SER A 26 -15.42 -28.95 -1.82
C SER A 26 -14.73 -27.74 -1.18
N VAL A 27 -15.43 -26.61 -1.10
CA VAL A 27 -14.89 -25.41 -0.43
C VAL A 27 -14.67 -25.71 1.06
N GLU A 28 -15.55 -26.48 1.69
CA GLU A 28 -15.49 -26.87 3.09
C GLU A 28 -14.28 -27.78 3.38
N ASP A 29 -14.00 -28.73 2.49
CA ASP A 29 -12.84 -29.62 2.63
C ASP A 29 -11.54 -28.87 2.34
N ARG A 30 -11.54 -27.92 1.40
CA ARG A 30 -10.41 -27.00 1.17
C ARG A 30 -10.12 -26.13 2.39
N GLN A 31 -11.16 -25.61 3.06
CA GLN A 31 -11.02 -24.89 4.33
C GLN A 31 -10.43 -25.79 5.42
N ARG A 32 -10.88 -27.04 5.51
CA ARG A 32 -10.36 -28.02 6.48
C ARG A 32 -8.87 -28.29 6.23
N ALA A 33 -8.46 -28.52 5.00
CA ALA A 33 -7.05 -28.73 4.65
C ALA A 33 -6.17 -27.54 5.06
N LEU A 34 -6.63 -26.30 4.87
CA LEU A 34 -5.91 -25.11 5.34
C LEU A 34 -5.85 -25.00 6.86
N GLN A 35 -6.93 -25.36 7.56
CA GLN A 35 -6.96 -25.38 9.04
C GLN A 35 -6.02 -26.45 9.60
N GLU A 36 -5.93 -27.62 8.96
CA GLU A 36 -4.98 -28.66 9.32
C GLU A 36 -3.54 -28.21 9.10
N LEU A 37 -3.23 -27.62 7.92
CA LEU A 37 -1.92 -27.04 7.65
C LEU A 37 -1.55 -25.96 8.66
N LEU A 38 -2.49 -25.12 9.09
CA LEU A 38 -2.24 -24.06 10.07
C LEU A 38 -1.71 -24.60 11.40
N ILE A 39 -2.22 -25.74 11.85
CA ILE A 39 -1.74 -26.43 13.06
C ILE A 39 -0.39 -27.10 12.78
N LEU A 40 -0.27 -27.79 11.65
CA LEU A 40 0.92 -28.56 11.31
C LEU A 40 2.17 -27.71 11.08
N VAL A 41 2.03 -26.47 10.63
CA VAL A 41 3.16 -25.54 10.41
C VAL A 41 3.56 -24.75 11.66
N GLU A 42 2.92 -24.99 12.82
CA GLU A 42 3.31 -24.33 14.07
C GLU A 42 4.72 -24.71 14.55
N PRO A 43 5.15 -26.00 14.48
CA PRO A 43 6.55 -26.36 14.69
C PRO A 43 7.46 -25.84 13.57
N ILE A 44 8.60 -25.23 13.94
CA ILE A 44 9.56 -24.64 12.98
C ILE A 44 10.07 -25.66 11.95
N ASP A 45 10.30 -26.91 12.36
CA ASP A 45 10.77 -27.95 11.44
C ASP A 45 9.73 -28.27 10.35
N ASN A 46 8.45 -28.38 10.72
CA ASN A 46 7.36 -28.59 9.78
C ASN A 46 7.17 -27.37 8.85
N ALA A 47 7.25 -26.16 9.41
CA ALA A 47 7.21 -24.93 8.61
C ALA A 47 8.33 -24.88 7.56
N ASN A 48 9.54 -25.33 7.91
CA ASN A 48 10.66 -25.42 6.98
C ASN A 48 10.48 -26.51 5.91
N ASP A 49 9.80 -27.60 6.26
CA ASP A 49 9.50 -28.69 5.34
C ASP A 49 8.38 -28.34 4.36
N LEU A 50 7.45 -27.45 4.73
CA LEU A 50 6.33 -27.01 3.90
C LEU A 50 6.77 -26.60 2.48
N ASN A 51 7.88 -25.85 2.36
CA ASN A 51 8.40 -25.47 1.05
C ASN A 51 9.07 -26.64 0.32
N LYS A 52 9.78 -27.52 1.04
CA LYS A 52 10.49 -28.67 0.45
C LYS A 52 9.54 -29.65 -0.22
N ILE A 53 8.33 -29.80 0.35
CA ILE A 53 7.26 -30.64 -0.20
C ILE A 53 6.35 -29.90 -1.19
N GLY A 54 6.71 -28.67 -1.59
CA GLY A 54 5.95 -27.86 -2.54
C GLY A 54 4.68 -27.22 -1.99
N GLY A 55 4.37 -27.42 -0.71
CA GLY A 55 3.17 -26.90 -0.06
C GLY A 55 3.12 -25.38 -0.01
N LEU A 56 4.27 -24.70 0.14
CA LEU A 56 4.30 -23.25 0.23
C LEU A 56 3.73 -22.57 -1.04
N ALA A 57 4.12 -23.04 -2.22
CA ALA A 57 3.61 -22.54 -3.48
C ALA A 57 2.10 -22.79 -3.63
N VAL A 58 1.62 -23.94 -3.15
CA VAL A 58 0.20 -24.30 -3.14
C VAL A 58 -0.60 -23.35 -2.26
N VAL A 59 -0.16 -23.10 -1.03
CA VAL A 59 -0.84 -22.17 -0.10
C VAL A 59 -0.81 -20.73 -0.64
N ILE A 60 0.28 -20.30 -1.27
CA ILE A 60 0.37 -18.97 -1.90
C ILE A 60 -0.63 -18.83 -3.05
N ARG A 61 -0.83 -19.88 -3.86
CA ARG A 61 -1.85 -19.86 -4.93
C ARG A 61 -3.25 -19.63 -4.38
N GLU A 62 -3.57 -20.21 -3.22
CA GLU A 62 -4.87 -20.05 -2.56
C GLU A 62 -5.14 -18.61 -2.07
N LEU A 63 -4.12 -17.75 -2.00
CA LEU A 63 -4.31 -16.31 -1.76
C LEU A 63 -5.10 -15.61 -2.85
N ASN A 64 -5.27 -16.22 -4.03
CA ASN A 64 -6.07 -15.66 -5.13
C ASN A 64 -7.42 -16.38 -5.31
N HIS A 65 -7.83 -17.20 -4.33
CA HIS A 65 -9.08 -17.96 -4.42
C HIS A 65 -10.33 -17.04 -4.36
N PRO A 66 -11.42 -17.33 -5.10
CA PRO A 66 -12.63 -16.50 -5.09
C PRO A 66 -13.27 -16.37 -3.69
N GLU A 67 -13.26 -17.45 -2.90
CA GLU A 67 -13.80 -17.47 -1.54
C GLU A 67 -12.91 -16.69 -0.53
N PRO A 68 -13.42 -15.64 0.14
CA PRO A 68 -12.64 -14.86 1.11
C PRO A 68 -12.06 -15.65 2.28
N GLU A 69 -12.79 -16.64 2.81
CA GLU A 69 -12.31 -17.41 3.96
C GLU A 69 -11.10 -18.29 3.59
N ILE A 70 -11.02 -18.78 2.35
CA ILE A 70 -9.86 -19.50 1.82
C ILE A 70 -8.62 -18.58 1.77
N ARG A 71 -8.77 -17.36 1.25
CA ARG A 71 -7.66 -16.38 1.20
C ARG A 71 -7.16 -16.06 2.60
N LYS A 72 -8.07 -15.83 3.55
CA LYS A 72 -7.76 -15.57 4.96
C LYS A 72 -7.01 -16.72 5.63
N LEU A 73 -7.51 -17.96 5.51
CA LEU A 73 -6.84 -19.13 6.09
C LEU A 73 -5.46 -19.35 5.48
N SER A 74 -5.32 -19.17 4.16
CA SER A 74 -4.04 -19.28 3.46
C SER A 74 -3.03 -18.23 3.93
N ALA A 75 -3.48 -16.98 4.11
CA ALA A 75 -2.71 -15.91 4.73
C ALA A 75 -2.20 -16.31 6.11
N TRP A 76 -3.07 -16.94 6.91
CA TRP A 76 -2.75 -17.34 8.27
C TRP A 76 -1.72 -18.46 8.31
N VAL A 77 -1.86 -19.49 7.45
CA VAL A 77 -0.86 -20.56 7.31
C VAL A 77 0.51 -19.98 6.99
N ILE A 78 0.60 -19.06 6.00
CA ILE A 78 1.84 -18.40 5.62
C ILE A 78 2.41 -17.58 6.80
N GLY A 79 1.57 -16.79 7.46
CA GLY A 79 1.97 -15.97 8.60
C GLY A 79 2.50 -16.81 9.76
N LYS A 80 1.82 -17.91 10.10
CA LYS A 80 2.23 -18.85 11.14
C LYS A 80 3.57 -19.51 10.80
N ALA A 81 3.71 -20.03 9.58
CA ALA A 81 4.96 -20.66 9.12
C ALA A 81 6.15 -19.68 9.08
N SER A 82 5.89 -18.39 8.81
CA SER A 82 6.91 -17.33 8.72
C SER A 82 7.27 -16.70 10.06
N GLN A 83 6.45 -16.89 11.09
CA GLN A 83 6.61 -16.21 12.38
C GLN A 83 7.95 -16.60 13.03
N ASN A 84 8.84 -15.62 13.23
CA ASN A 84 10.20 -15.84 13.75
C ASN A 84 11.02 -16.89 12.98
N ASN A 85 10.74 -17.09 11.69
CA ASN A 85 11.40 -18.07 10.84
C ASN A 85 12.01 -17.42 9.58
N PRO A 86 13.29 -16.98 9.62
CA PRO A 86 13.94 -16.30 8.49
C PRO A 86 14.00 -17.11 7.20
N LEU A 87 14.05 -18.45 7.29
CA LEU A 87 14.10 -19.31 6.11
C LEU A 87 12.78 -19.23 5.32
N VAL A 88 11.66 -19.43 6.01
CA VAL A 88 10.33 -19.37 5.38
C VAL A 88 9.99 -17.94 4.95
N GLN A 89 10.35 -16.92 5.75
CA GLN A 89 10.20 -15.51 5.35
C GLN A 89 10.87 -15.24 4.00
N LYS A 90 12.13 -15.68 3.83
CA LYS A 90 12.85 -15.54 2.57
C LYS A 90 12.14 -16.26 1.42
N GLN A 91 11.70 -17.50 1.63
CA GLN A 91 11.01 -18.29 0.61
C GLN A 91 9.68 -17.64 0.19
N VAL A 92 8.86 -17.20 1.14
CA VAL A 92 7.59 -16.49 0.88
C VAL A 92 7.81 -15.23 0.03
N LEU A 93 8.88 -14.48 0.31
CA LEU A 93 9.27 -13.31 -0.47
C LEU A 93 9.74 -13.70 -1.88
N GLU A 94 10.52 -14.77 -2.02
CA GLU A 94 10.97 -15.30 -3.32
C GLU A 94 9.80 -15.75 -4.21
N PHE A 95 8.69 -16.23 -3.62
CA PHE A 95 7.45 -16.53 -4.34
C PHE A 95 6.59 -15.31 -4.66
N GLY A 96 6.99 -14.11 -4.23
CA GLY A 96 6.23 -12.89 -4.45
C GLY A 96 4.89 -12.84 -3.71
N ALA A 97 4.72 -13.62 -2.63
CA ALA A 97 3.43 -13.75 -1.92
C ALA A 97 2.85 -12.42 -1.44
N LEU A 98 3.70 -11.42 -1.16
CA LEU A 98 3.27 -10.06 -0.81
C LEU A 98 2.34 -9.45 -1.88
N SER A 99 2.59 -9.74 -3.15
CA SER A 99 1.75 -9.29 -4.27
C SER A 99 0.38 -9.99 -4.35
N SER A 100 0.21 -11.13 -3.68
CA SER A 100 -1.07 -11.87 -3.66
C SER A 100 -2.02 -11.40 -2.56
N PHE A 101 -1.56 -10.57 -1.62
CA PHE A 101 -2.41 -9.96 -0.58
C PHE A 101 -3.01 -8.62 -0.98
N VAL A 102 -2.88 -8.23 -2.26
CA VAL A 102 -3.23 -6.89 -2.71
C VAL A 102 -4.70 -6.56 -2.48
N GLU A 103 -5.62 -7.49 -2.73
CA GLU A 103 -7.06 -7.25 -2.54
C GLU A 103 -7.41 -7.03 -1.07
N GLU A 104 -6.86 -7.85 -0.18
CA GLU A 104 -7.00 -7.72 1.27
C GLU A 104 -6.37 -6.41 1.76
N ALA A 105 -5.19 -6.05 1.28
CA ALA A 105 -4.52 -4.80 1.61
C ALA A 105 -5.33 -3.57 1.15
N ILE A 106 -5.90 -3.62 -0.06
CA ILE A 106 -6.78 -2.57 -0.59
C ILE A 106 -8.03 -2.42 0.28
N LYS A 107 -8.66 -3.52 0.70
CA LYS A 107 -9.85 -3.51 1.56
C LYS A 107 -9.51 -3.02 2.97
N ALA A 108 -8.39 -3.46 3.52
CA ALA A 108 -7.90 -3.01 4.82
C ALA A 108 -7.61 -1.50 4.80
N LEU A 109 -6.90 -1.01 3.78
CA LEU A 109 -6.64 0.42 3.62
C LEU A 109 -7.93 1.22 3.44
N TYR A 110 -8.92 0.70 2.73
CA TYR A 110 -10.23 1.33 2.61
C TYR A 110 -10.96 1.43 3.96
N ALA A 111 -10.95 0.35 4.76
CA ALA A 111 -11.54 0.37 6.10
C ALA A 111 -10.83 1.36 7.04
N VAL A 112 -9.49 1.37 7.02
CA VAL A 112 -8.68 2.34 7.77
C VAL A 112 -9.01 3.76 7.31
N SER A 113 -9.02 4.02 6.00
CA SER A 113 -9.40 5.31 5.40
C SER A 113 -10.77 5.78 5.91
N ALA A 114 -11.78 4.91 5.88
CA ALA A 114 -13.13 5.24 6.35
C ALA A 114 -13.17 5.58 7.85
N LEU A 115 -12.31 4.96 8.68
CA LEU A 115 -12.25 5.21 10.12
C LEU A 115 -11.57 6.53 10.47
N ILE A 116 -10.63 7.00 9.64
CA ILE A 116 -9.77 8.16 9.96
C ILE A 116 -10.14 9.42 9.18
N ARG A 117 -10.82 9.30 8.04
CA ARG A 117 -11.38 10.45 7.34
C ARG A 117 -12.40 11.15 8.22
N ASN A 118 -12.29 12.48 8.34
CA ASN A 118 -13.14 13.31 9.19
C ASN A 118 -13.18 12.89 10.69
N ASN A 119 -12.16 12.16 11.15
CA ASN A 119 -12.07 11.68 12.54
C ASN A 119 -10.66 11.93 13.09
N PHE A 120 -10.44 13.10 13.69
CA PHE A 120 -9.13 13.51 14.22
C PHE A 120 -8.55 12.54 15.24
N ARG A 121 -9.38 11.98 16.14
CA ARG A 121 -8.92 10.97 17.10
C ARG A 121 -8.46 9.70 16.37
N GLY A 122 -9.20 9.28 15.33
CA GLY A 122 -8.79 8.18 14.46
C GLY A 122 -7.46 8.46 13.75
N GLN A 123 -7.23 9.69 13.29
CA GLN A 123 -5.96 10.11 12.68
C GLN A 123 -4.80 10.08 13.67
N GLN A 124 -5.01 10.57 14.89
CA GLN A 124 -4.00 10.52 15.96
C GLN A 124 -3.64 9.07 16.31
N MET A 125 -4.63 8.18 16.41
CA MET A 125 -4.38 6.74 16.63
C MET A 125 -3.64 6.11 15.45
N PHE A 126 -4.05 6.41 14.22
CA PHE A 126 -3.38 5.92 13.01
C PHE A 126 -1.91 6.34 12.98
N TYR A 127 -1.61 7.60 13.32
CA TYR A 127 -0.24 8.07 13.44
C TYR A 127 0.53 7.37 14.58
N ALA A 128 -0.09 7.19 15.75
CA ALA A 128 0.53 6.51 16.89
C ALA A 128 0.90 5.05 16.59
N GLU A 129 0.15 4.38 15.71
CA GLU A 129 0.40 3.02 15.23
C GLU A 129 1.27 2.97 13.97
N ALA A 130 2.08 4.01 13.71
CA ALA A 130 3.00 4.10 12.57
C ALA A 130 2.32 4.01 11.18
N GLY A 131 1.07 4.47 11.08
CA GLY A 131 0.32 4.49 9.84
C GLY A 131 0.94 5.38 8.76
N ASP A 132 1.66 6.44 9.14
CA ASP A 132 2.42 7.30 8.25
C ASP A 132 3.58 6.56 7.57
N LEU A 133 4.31 5.72 8.32
CA LEU A 133 5.39 4.88 7.78
C LEU A 133 4.83 3.82 6.83
N MET A 134 3.69 3.20 7.18
CA MET A 134 2.99 2.27 6.28
C MET A 134 2.62 2.93 4.96
N ILE A 135 2.06 4.16 5.00
CA ILE A 135 1.74 4.90 3.79
C ILE A 135 3.00 5.23 3.02
N GLN A 136 4.05 5.72 3.67
CA GLN A 136 5.31 6.04 3.01
C GLN A 136 5.92 4.84 2.28
N ASP A 137 5.90 3.65 2.89
CA ASP A 137 6.37 2.41 2.27
C ASP A 137 5.53 2.05 1.02
N ILE A 138 4.20 2.16 1.13
CA ILE A 138 3.28 1.98 -0.01
C ILE A 138 3.62 2.94 -1.15
N LEU A 139 3.88 4.22 -0.84
CA LEU A 139 4.16 5.24 -1.85
C LEU A 139 5.51 5.05 -2.54
N THR A 140 6.55 4.71 -1.77
CA THR A 140 7.95 4.63 -2.26
C THR A 140 8.26 3.33 -3.00
N ASN A 141 7.58 2.23 -2.65
CA ASN A 141 7.84 0.95 -3.29
C ASN A 141 7.07 0.80 -4.61
N SER A 142 7.78 0.93 -5.73
CA SER A 142 7.21 0.81 -7.09
C SER A 142 6.72 -0.59 -7.43
N SER A 143 7.09 -1.63 -6.68
CA SER A 143 6.60 -3.00 -6.90
C SER A 143 5.21 -3.25 -6.31
N ILE A 144 4.69 -2.32 -5.48
CA ILE A 144 3.35 -2.42 -4.92
C ILE A 144 2.30 -2.11 -5.99
N ASP A 145 1.18 -2.85 -5.94
CA ASP A 145 0.08 -2.71 -6.89
C ASP A 145 -0.40 -1.25 -6.98
N ILE A 146 -0.51 -0.79 -8.22
CA ILE A 146 -0.84 0.59 -8.55
C ILE A 146 -2.18 1.06 -7.94
N ARG A 147 -3.15 0.16 -7.74
CA ARG A 147 -4.45 0.46 -7.14
C ARG A 147 -4.32 0.74 -5.65
N LEU A 148 -3.43 0.02 -4.95
CA LEU A 148 -3.12 0.27 -3.55
C LEU A 148 -2.39 1.61 -3.39
N ARG A 149 -1.40 1.89 -4.24
CA ARG A 149 -0.67 3.16 -4.25
C ARG A 149 -1.59 4.35 -4.48
N ARG A 150 -2.50 4.26 -5.46
CA ARG A 150 -3.53 5.29 -5.72
C ARG A 150 -4.43 5.55 -4.51
N LYS A 151 -4.86 4.50 -3.81
CA LYS A 151 -5.67 4.63 -2.58
C LYS A 151 -4.89 5.27 -1.44
N ALA A 152 -3.61 4.94 -1.30
CA ALA A 152 -2.74 5.54 -0.30
C ALA A 152 -2.53 7.04 -0.55
N VAL A 153 -2.20 7.45 -1.79
CA VAL A 153 -2.07 8.88 -2.13
C VAL A 153 -3.37 9.64 -1.94
N PHE A 154 -4.50 9.05 -2.37
CA PHE A 154 -5.81 9.65 -2.18
C PHE A 154 -6.12 9.88 -0.69
N LEU A 155 -5.82 8.90 0.16
CA LEU A 155 -5.96 9.05 1.61
C LEU A 155 -5.10 10.19 2.15
N VAL A 156 -3.85 10.35 1.68
CA VAL A 156 -2.99 11.47 2.10
C VAL A 156 -3.63 12.82 1.76
N GLY A 157 -4.18 12.97 0.55
CA GLY A 157 -4.90 14.17 0.12
C GLY A 157 -6.11 14.45 1.03
N ASP A 158 -6.95 13.45 1.26
CA ASP A 158 -8.11 13.57 2.16
C ASP A 158 -7.71 13.98 3.59
N LEU A 159 -6.64 13.37 4.13
CA LEU A 159 -6.16 13.68 5.48
C LEU A 159 -5.62 15.12 5.56
N ALA A 160 -4.88 15.57 4.54
CA ALA A 160 -4.41 16.95 4.47
C ALA A 160 -5.58 17.94 4.38
N GLU A 161 -6.62 17.63 3.58
CA GLU A 161 -7.84 18.44 3.49
C GLU A 161 -8.59 18.51 4.83
N CYS A 162 -8.74 17.39 5.53
CA CYS A 162 -9.34 17.37 6.87
C CYS A 162 -8.63 18.35 7.82
N GLN A 163 -7.30 18.41 7.76
CA GLN A 163 -6.49 19.30 8.61
C GLN A 163 -6.65 20.79 8.23
N LEU A 164 -6.95 21.10 6.96
CA LEU A 164 -7.25 22.48 6.55
C LEU A 164 -8.58 22.99 7.14
N GLU A 165 -9.55 22.09 7.34
CA GLU A 165 -10.85 22.42 7.89
C GLU A 165 -10.79 22.62 9.43
N ALA A 166 -9.92 21.89 10.12
CA ALA A 166 -9.75 22.00 11.56
C ALA A 166 -8.77 23.11 11.95
N LYS A 167 -9.29 24.33 12.09
CA LYS A 167 -8.49 25.54 12.38
C LYS A 167 -7.73 25.52 13.71
N ASP A 168 -8.22 24.76 14.69
CA ASP A 168 -7.72 24.75 16.09
C ASP A 168 -6.98 23.46 16.48
N GLU A 169 -6.97 22.42 15.62
CA GLU A 169 -6.24 21.18 15.88
C GLU A 169 -4.80 21.26 15.39
N THR A 170 -3.89 20.58 16.08
CA THR A 170 -2.50 20.47 15.63
C THR A 170 -2.40 19.55 14.42
N GLU A 171 -1.83 20.06 13.33
CA GLU A 171 -1.57 19.28 12.12
C GLU A 171 -0.69 18.05 12.42
N LEU A 172 -0.94 16.94 11.72
CA LEU A 172 -0.20 15.69 11.94
C LEU A 172 1.30 15.87 11.63
N PRO A 173 2.23 15.45 12.51
CA PRO A 173 3.65 15.75 12.35
C PRO A 173 4.27 15.21 11.06
N PHE A 174 3.76 14.11 10.52
CA PHE A 174 4.32 13.49 9.31
C PHE A 174 4.09 14.35 8.04
N PHE A 175 3.17 15.32 8.05
CA PHE A 175 3.04 16.28 6.94
C PHE A 175 4.20 17.26 6.84
N SER A 176 5.03 17.37 7.88
CA SER A 176 6.28 18.13 7.84
C SER A 176 7.51 17.27 7.51
N ASN A 177 7.36 15.95 7.36
CA ASN A 177 8.48 15.04 7.09
C ASN A 177 8.94 15.17 5.64
N SER A 178 10.20 15.60 5.44
CA SER A 178 10.76 15.85 4.11
C SER A 178 10.82 14.61 3.21
N LEU A 179 11.07 13.42 3.76
CA LEU A 179 11.09 12.16 3.01
C LEU A 179 9.67 11.74 2.58
N PHE A 180 8.68 12.00 3.42
CA PHE A 180 7.27 11.77 3.10
C PHE A 180 6.78 12.73 2.00
N LEU A 181 7.13 14.02 2.10
CA LEU A 181 6.82 14.99 1.05
C LEU A 181 7.53 14.64 -0.27
N LYS A 182 8.80 14.21 -0.19
CA LYS A 182 9.57 13.78 -1.35
C LYS A 182 8.90 12.61 -2.07
N SER A 183 8.42 11.61 -1.33
CA SER A 183 7.79 10.44 -1.95
C SER A 183 6.57 10.83 -2.76
N LEU A 184 5.73 11.76 -2.28
CA LEU A 184 4.58 12.27 -3.02
C LEU A 184 4.98 13.05 -4.28
N VAL A 185 5.99 13.91 -4.18
CA VAL A 185 6.49 14.67 -5.35
C VAL A 185 7.08 13.72 -6.40
N ASP A 186 7.76 12.64 -5.99
CA ASP A 186 8.27 11.63 -6.93
C ASP A 186 7.15 10.89 -7.69
N LEU A 187 5.98 10.70 -7.07
CA LEU A 187 4.82 10.09 -7.73
C LEU A 187 4.26 10.94 -8.86
N MET A 188 4.53 12.25 -8.88
CA MET A 188 4.16 13.11 -10.01
C MET A 188 4.92 12.76 -11.31
N ALA A 189 5.98 11.96 -11.23
CA ALA A 189 6.69 11.42 -12.40
C ALA A 189 6.27 9.97 -12.74
N SER A 190 5.22 9.44 -12.11
CA SER A 190 4.68 8.12 -12.40
C SER A 190 4.15 8.04 -13.85
N PRO A 191 4.31 6.89 -14.55
CA PRO A 191 3.67 6.67 -15.85
C PRO A 191 2.15 6.47 -15.75
N ASP A 192 1.63 6.13 -14.56
CA ASP A 192 0.19 6.04 -14.30
C ASP A 192 -0.40 7.43 -14.09
N LEU A 193 -1.17 7.92 -15.07
CA LEU A 193 -1.75 9.27 -15.09
C LEU A 193 -2.66 9.52 -13.87
N ASP A 194 -3.44 8.52 -13.46
CA ASP A 194 -4.36 8.61 -12.32
C ASP A 194 -3.62 8.76 -10.98
N LEU A 195 -2.50 8.05 -10.79
CA LEU A 195 -1.61 8.23 -9.64
C LEU A 195 -0.92 9.60 -9.67
N GLN A 196 -0.48 10.04 -10.85
CA GLN A 196 0.18 11.33 -11.06
C GLN A 196 -0.75 12.50 -10.67
N GLU A 197 -2.01 12.47 -11.12
CA GLU A 197 -3.04 13.45 -10.76
C GLU A 197 -3.34 13.45 -9.25
N LYS A 198 -3.52 12.26 -8.65
CA LYS A 198 -3.75 12.14 -7.20
C LYS A 198 -2.58 12.68 -6.39
N ALA A 199 -1.34 12.46 -6.84
CA ALA A 199 -0.16 13.00 -6.20
C ALA A 199 -0.16 14.53 -6.26
N LEU A 200 -0.51 15.11 -7.39
CA LEU A 200 -0.63 16.55 -7.55
C LEU A 200 -1.72 17.15 -6.64
N LEU A 201 -2.89 16.50 -6.52
CA LEU A 201 -3.94 16.89 -5.57
C LEU A 201 -3.45 16.82 -4.11
N ALA A 202 -2.77 15.75 -3.73
CA ALA A 202 -2.22 15.63 -2.38
C ALA A 202 -1.18 16.73 -2.10
N VAL A 203 -0.28 17.02 -3.05
CA VAL A 203 0.70 18.11 -2.94
C VAL A 203 0.01 19.47 -2.82
N LYS A 204 -1.07 19.72 -3.55
CA LYS A 204 -1.90 20.93 -3.42
C LYS A 204 -2.36 21.12 -1.98
N SER A 205 -2.99 20.10 -1.40
CA SER A 205 -3.55 20.16 -0.05
C SER A 205 -2.45 20.32 1.01
N LEU A 206 -1.33 19.62 0.85
CA LEU A 206 -0.15 19.75 1.73
C LEU A 206 0.50 21.14 1.66
N LEU A 207 0.56 21.75 0.48
CA LEU A 207 1.07 23.11 0.34
C LEU A 207 0.17 24.14 1.03
N LEU A 208 -1.10 23.86 1.29
CA LEU A 208 -1.99 24.78 1.99
C LEU A 208 -1.88 24.69 3.52
N LEU A 209 -1.37 23.58 4.07
CA LEU A 209 -1.16 23.38 5.50
C LEU A 209 -0.19 24.41 6.11
N LYS A 210 -0.30 24.73 7.39
CA LYS A 210 0.54 25.72 8.05
C LYS A 210 1.95 25.18 8.34
N THR A 211 2.06 23.91 8.71
CA THR A 211 3.33 23.26 9.10
C THR A 211 4.23 22.96 7.92
N THR A 212 3.68 22.81 6.71
CA THR A 212 4.50 22.44 5.55
C THR A 212 5.29 23.61 5.00
N GLU A 213 6.61 23.49 4.91
CA GLU A 213 7.47 24.56 4.40
C GLU A 213 7.66 24.48 2.88
N ALA A 214 7.35 25.57 2.16
CA ALA A 214 7.54 25.62 0.70
C ALA A 214 9.02 25.47 0.30
N ARG A 215 9.98 25.84 1.16
CA ARG A 215 11.41 25.63 0.88
C ARG A 215 11.76 24.15 0.80
N VAL A 216 11.16 23.31 1.66
CA VAL A 216 11.37 21.85 1.61
C VAL A 216 10.87 21.28 0.29
N PHE A 217 9.71 21.75 -0.20
CA PHE A 217 9.22 21.35 -1.52
C PHE A 217 10.16 21.75 -2.66
N LYS A 218 10.78 22.93 -2.58
CA LYS A 218 11.72 23.40 -3.59
C LYS A 218 13.06 22.66 -3.51
N GLU A 219 13.74 22.79 -2.38
CA GLU A 219 15.15 22.44 -2.23
C GLU A 219 15.35 20.94 -2.03
N PHE A 220 14.45 20.28 -1.29
CA PHE A 220 14.56 18.84 -1.01
C PHE A 220 13.72 18.02 -1.99
N CYS A 221 12.47 18.45 -2.25
CA CYS A 221 11.55 17.65 -3.04
C CYS A 221 11.70 17.84 -4.56
N GLY A 222 12.20 19.00 -5.01
CA GLY A 222 12.32 19.34 -6.43
C GLY A 222 10.96 19.58 -7.10
N LEU A 223 10.00 20.16 -6.38
CA LEU A 223 8.64 20.36 -6.87
C LEU A 223 8.57 21.26 -8.11
N ASP A 224 9.42 22.28 -8.20
CA ASP A 224 9.53 23.15 -9.39
C ASP A 224 9.90 22.36 -10.65
N VAL A 225 10.90 21.48 -10.53
CA VAL A 225 11.32 20.60 -11.61
C VAL A 225 10.22 19.59 -11.96
N ALA A 226 9.54 19.02 -10.96
CA ALA A 226 8.44 18.08 -11.18
C ALA A 226 7.24 18.73 -11.90
N LEU A 227 6.87 19.95 -11.51
CA LEU A 227 5.80 20.72 -12.15
C LEU A 227 6.15 21.09 -13.59
N ASP A 228 7.39 21.50 -13.88
CA ASP A 228 7.78 21.82 -15.25
C ASP A 228 7.80 20.57 -16.15
N ARG A 229 8.30 19.45 -15.65
CA ARG A 229 8.26 18.16 -16.37
C ARG A 229 6.81 17.76 -16.69
N MET A 230 5.92 17.86 -15.71
CA MET A 230 4.50 17.55 -15.89
C MET A 230 3.85 18.46 -16.93
N ARG A 231 4.16 19.76 -16.93
CA ARG A 231 3.68 20.72 -17.94
C ARG A 231 4.07 20.27 -19.36
N GLN A 232 5.34 19.91 -19.56
CA GLN A 232 5.83 19.45 -20.87
C GLN A 232 5.13 18.15 -21.32
N GLN A 233 4.92 17.21 -20.39
CA GLN A 233 4.17 15.98 -20.67
C GLN A 233 2.72 16.29 -21.08
N LEU A 234 2.01 17.13 -20.31
CA LEU A 234 0.62 17.49 -20.58
C LEU A 234 0.45 18.22 -21.92
N GLN A 235 1.40 19.08 -22.31
CA GLN A 235 1.41 19.69 -23.65
C GLN A 235 1.45 18.65 -24.78
N GLY A 236 2.18 17.56 -24.59
CA GLY A 236 2.18 16.42 -25.51
C GLY A 236 0.82 15.73 -25.56
N LEU A 237 0.22 15.44 -24.40
CA LEU A 237 -1.08 14.76 -24.31
C LEU A 237 -2.23 15.62 -24.86
N MET A 238 -2.14 16.96 -24.79
CA MET A 238 -3.11 17.87 -25.40
C MET A 238 -3.15 17.80 -26.94
N ALA A 239 -2.06 17.32 -27.56
CA ALA A 239 -2.03 17.08 -28.99
C ALA A 239 -2.78 15.79 -29.40
N GLU A 240 -3.05 14.90 -28.44
CA GLU A 240 -3.79 13.66 -28.64
C GLU A 240 -5.29 13.85 -28.41
N GLU A 241 -6.11 13.64 -29.45
CA GLU A 241 -7.55 13.95 -29.44
C GLU A 241 -8.32 13.26 -28.31
N PHE A 242 -7.96 12.03 -27.95
CA PHE A 242 -8.63 11.25 -26.90
C PHE A 242 -8.24 11.65 -25.47
N GLN A 243 -7.10 12.33 -25.28
CA GLN A 243 -6.58 12.68 -23.96
C GLN A 243 -6.57 14.18 -23.71
N ARG A 244 -7.01 14.97 -24.71
CA ARG A 244 -6.98 16.43 -24.65
C ARG A 244 -7.76 17.01 -23.48
N ASP A 245 -9.01 16.59 -23.27
CA ASP A 245 -9.85 17.13 -22.19
C ASP A 245 -9.24 16.83 -20.82
N TYR A 246 -8.81 15.58 -20.61
CA TYR A 246 -8.08 15.17 -19.41
C TYR A 246 -6.81 16.02 -19.19
N ALA A 247 -6.00 16.19 -20.23
CA ALA A 247 -4.74 16.93 -20.13
C ALA A 247 -4.98 18.42 -19.79
N VAL A 248 -6.06 19.02 -20.31
CA VAL A 248 -6.47 20.40 -19.99
C VAL A 248 -6.86 20.54 -18.52
N ASP A 249 -7.66 19.59 -18.00
CA ASP A 249 -8.08 19.60 -16.59
C ASP A 249 -6.88 19.47 -15.64
N VAL A 250 -5.98 18.53 -15.92
CA VAL A 250 -4.77 18.33 -15.10
C VAL A 250 -3.80 19.49 -15.22
N GLU A 251 -3.65 20.13 -16.38
CA GLU A 251 -2.80 21.33 -16.52
C GLU A 251 -3.36 22.53 -15.75
N SER A 252 -4.69 22.67 -15.70
CA SER A 252 -5.35 23.67 -14.87
C SER A 252 -5.01 23.46 -13.39
N LEU A 253 -5.14 22.23 -12.91
CA LEU A 253 -4.75 21.85 -11.55
C LEU A 253 -3.25 22.10 -11.29
N ARG A 254 -2.38 21.69 -12.21
CA ARG A 254 -0.93 21.86 -12.10
C ARG A 254 -0.54 23.34 -11.99
N SER A 255 -1.17 24.18 -12.81
CA SER A 255 -1.01 25.63 -12.76
C SER A 255 -1.47 26.23 -11.43
N GLU A 256 -2.57 25.74 -10.87
CA GLU A 256 -3.03 26.14 -9.54
C GLU A 256 -2.02 25.76 -8.45
N VAL A 257 -1.50 24.54 -8.47
CA VAL A 257 -0.46 24.08 -7.52
C VAL A 257 0.79 24.93 -7.61
N GLU A 258 1.25 25.24 -8.83
CA GLU A 258 2.39 26.10 -9.06
C GLU A 258 2.18 27.51 -8.48
N LEU A 259 0.98 28.10 -8.66
CA LEU A 259 0.65 29.40 -8.08
C LEU A 259 0.65 29.37 -6.54
N ILE A 260 0.06 28.33 -5.93
CA ILE A 260 0.06 28.14 -4.48
C ILE A 260 1.49 28.02 -3.96
N PHE A 261 2.30 27.21 -4.62
CA PHE A 261 3.71 26.98 -4.28
C PHE A 261 4.52 28.28 -4.29
N HIS A 262 4.46 29.07 -5.37
CA HIS A 262 5.19 30.34 -5.46
C HIS A 262 4.68 31.37 -4.45
N ARG A 263 3.36 31.46 -4.24
CA ARG A 263 2.78 32.35 -3.23
C ARG A 263 3.29 31.99 -1.83
N LYS A 264 3.37 30.70 -1.51
CA LYS A 264 3.87 30.25 -0.21
C LYS A 264 5.36 30.49 -0.05
N LEU A 265 6.16 30.26 -1.09
CA LEU A 265 7.59 30.55 -1.10
C LEU A 265 7.87 32.04 -0.84
N GLY A 266 7.11 32.93 -1.49
CA GLY A 266 7.22 34.38 -1.31
C GLY A 266 6.85 34.87 0.10
N LYS A 267 5.92 34.19 0.80
CA LYS A 267 5.61 34.50 2.21
C LYS A 267 6.79 34.16 3.13
N VAL A 268 7.54 33.11 2.84
CA VAL A 268 8.69 32.68 3.67
C VAL A 268 9.90 33.63 3.50
N THR A 269 10.06 34.27 2.35
CA THR A 269 11.15 35.25 2.11
C THR A 269 10.94 36.61 2.79
N HIS A 270 9.72 36.91 3.27
CA HIS A 270 9.36 38.20 3.87
C HIS A 270 9.26 38.19 5.40
N VAL A 271 9.68 37.12 6.10
CA VAL A 271 9.74 37.12 7.57
C VAL A 271 10.93 37.98 8.01
N PRO A 272 10.73 39.17 8.63
CA PRO A 272 11.83 39.96 9.16
C PRO A 272 12.35 39.27 10.42
N THR A 273 13.65 39.01 10.48
CA THR A 273 14.38 38.64 11.71
C THR A 273 14.34 39.75 12.75
#